data_AF-A0A931QQ20-F1
#
_entry.id   AF-A0A931QQ20-F1
#
_cell.length_a   1.000
_cell.length_b   1.000
_cell.length_c   1.000
_cell.angle_alpha   90.00
_cell.angle_beta   90.00
_cell.angle_gamma   90.00
#
_symmetry.space_group_name_H-M   'P 1'
#
loop_
_entity.id
_entity.type
_entity.pdbx_description
1 polymer ?
#
loop_
_entity_poly.entity_id
_entity_poly.type
_entity_poly.pdbx_seq_one_letter_code
_entity_poly.pdbx_strand_id
1 'polypeptide(L)'
;MGQQQLLLIVLGIIIVGIAIFVGINLFRANAVEAKRNNITNELVNLASLAQQYYMRPSSLGGGSRSFTGWSIPAELVTTANGHYIAEVFSDSVVINGTGNEVVTSNDSVKVKITVQSTTFGTQIIN
;
A
#
# COMPACT_ATOMS: atom_id res chain seq x y z
N MET A 1 -38.18 -2.13 -42.50
CA MET A 1 -38.11 -1.34 -41.24
C MET A 1 -37.76 -2.19 -40.02
N GLY A 2 -38.38 -3.36 -39.80
CA GLY A 2 -38.04 -4.25 -38.66
C GLY A 2 -36.57 -4.73 -38.62
N GLN A 3 -35.95 -5.02 -39.77
CA GLN A 3 -34.54 -5.44 -39.82
C GLN A 3 -33.55 -4.34 -39.40
N GLN A 4 -33.81 -3.08 -39.77
CA GLN A 4 -32.94 -1.95 -39.38
C GLN A 4 -33.09 -1.60 -37.90
N GLN A 5 -34.31 -1.66 -37.36
CA GLN A 5 -34.53 -1.46 -35.93
C GLN A 5 -33.87 -2.54 -35.09
N LEU A 6 -33.92 -3.80 -35.53
CA LEU A 6 -33.28 -4.91 -34.85
C LEU A 6 -31.75 -4.77 -34.84
N LEU A 7 -31.16 -4.29 -35.94
CA LEU A 7 -29.71 -4.01 -36.01
C LEU A 7 -29.28 -2.88 -35.06
N LEU A 8 -30.08 -1.82 -34.93
CA LEU A 8 -29.77 -0.71 -34.03
C LEU A 8 -29.83 -1.12 -32.55
N ILE A 9 -30.77 -2.00 -32.19
CA ILE A 9 -30.85 -2.55 -30.82
C ILE A 9 -29.62 -3.40 -30.51
N VAL A 10 -29.22 -4.27 -31.43
CA VAL A 10 -28.03 -5.12 -31.27
C VAL A 10 -26.77 -4.27 -31.10
N LEU A 11 -26.61 -3.22 -31.91
CA LEU A 11 -25.49 -2.29 -31.79
C LEU A 11 -25.47 -1.59 -30.43
N GLY A 12 -26.63 -1.15 -29.93
CA GLY A 12 -26.75 -0.52 -28.61
C GLY A 12 -26.31 -1.46 -27.48
N ILE A 13 -26.73 -2.73 -27.52
CA ILE A 13 -26.38 -3.72 -26.48
C ILE A 13 -24.87 -4.02 -26.50
N ILE A 14 -24.24 -4.10 -27.68
CA ILE A 14 -22.79 -4.32 -27.79
C ILE A 14 -22.03 -3.18 -27.10
N ILE A 15 -22.43 -1.92 -27.34
CA ILE A 15 -21.79 -0.76 -26.74
C ILE A 15 -21.93 -0.78 -25.20
N VAL A 16 -23.13 -1.06 -24.69
CA VAL A 16 -23.38 -1.16 -23.25
C VAL A 16 -22.56 -2.29 -22.61
N GLY A 17 -22.47 -3.44 -23.27
CA GLY A 17 -21.68 -4.59 -22.79
C GLY A 17 -20.20 -4.25 -22.62
N ILE A 18 -19.60 -3.57 -23.60
CA ILE A 18 -18.20 -3.14 -23.53
C ILE A 18 -18.02 -2.08 -22.43
N ALA A 19 -18.94 -1.13 -22.31
CA ALA A 19 -18.86 -0.08 -21.29
C ALA A 19 -18.88 -0.65 -19.86
N ILE A 20 -19.72 -1.65 -19.59
CA ILE A 20 -19.77 -2.34 -18.29
C ILE A 20 -18.45 -3.08 -18.03
N PHE A 21 -17.94 -3.82 -19.03
CA PHE A 21 -16.70 -4.56 -18.88
C PHE A 21 -15.52 -3.62 -18.57
N VAL A 22 -15.37 -2.53 -19.31
CA VAL A 22 -14.31 -1.53 -19.05
C VAL A 22 -14.52 -0.86 -17.69
N GLY A 23 -15.75 -0.50 -17.34
CA GLY A 23 -16.07 0.13 -16.06
C GLY A 23 -15.68 -0.72 -14.85
N ILE A 24 -15.95 -2.03 -14.90
CA ILE A 24 -15.55 -2.96 -13.84
C ILE A 24 -14.02 -3.07 -13.72
N ASN A 25 -13.32 -3.17 -14.86
CA ASN A 25 -11.85 -3.26 -14.85
C ASN A 25 -11.21 -1.98 -14.29
N LEU A 26 -11.74 -0.81 -14.67
CA LEU A 26 -11.28 0.47 -14.14
C LEU A 26 -11.56 0.61 -12.64
N PHE A 27 -12.75 0.20 -12.18
CA PHE A 27 -13.09 0.23 -10.76
C PHE A 27 -12.15 -0.65 -9.93
N ARG A 28 -11.85 -1.87 -10.41
CA ARG A 28 -10.88 -2.76 -9.78
C ARG A 28 -9.50 -2.12 -9.73
N ALA A 29 -8.99 -1.62 -10.86
CA ALA A 29 -7.68 -0.96 -10.92
C ALA A 29 -7.57 0.24 -9.95
N ASN A 30 -8.62 1.06 -9.85
CA ASN A 30 -8.67 2.17 -8.90
C ASN A 30 -8.67 1.69 -7.44
N ALA A 31 -9.38 0.60 -7.12
CA ALA A 31 -9.35 0.02 -5.78
C ALA A 31 -7.95 -0.47 -5.40
N VAL A 32 -7.23 -1.11 -6.34
CA VAL A 32 -5.82 -1.51 -6.14
C VAL A 32 -4.95 -0.31 -5.83
N GLU A 33 -5.04 0.74 -6.65
CA GLU A 33 -4.21 1.92 -6.52
C GLU A 33 -4.49 2.65 -5.20
N ALA A 34 -5.76 2.80 -4.83
CA ALA A 34 -6.16 3.39 -3.55
C ALA A 34 -5.57 2.61 -2.38
N LYS A 35 -5.57 1.27 -2.44
CA LYS A 35 -4.99 0.43 -1.38
C LYS A 35 -3.48 0.55 -1.31
N ARG A 36 -2.80 0.59 -2.46
CA ARG A 36 -1.35 0.86 -2.53
C ARG A 36 -0.99 2.20 -1.89
N ASN A 37 -1.77 3.23 -2.18
CA ASN A 37 -1.58 4.56 -1.58
C ASN A 37 -1.81 4.53 -0.06
N ASN A 38 -2.83 3.85 0.43
CA ASN A 38 -3.08 3.72 1.86
C ASN A 38 -1.92 3.01 2.58
N ILE A 39 -1.45 1.88 2.06
CA ILE A 39 -0.31 1.15 2.64
C ILE A 39 0.94 2.02 2.62
N THR A 40 1.18 2.75 1.52
CA THR A 40 2.34 3.65 1.41
C THR A 40 2.26 4.78 2.45
N ASN A 41 1.08 5.37 2.66
CA ASN A 41 0.89 6.41 3.68
C ASN A 41 1.13 5.89 5.10
N GLU A 42 0.67 4.67 5.42
CA GLU A 42 0.94 4.03 6.71
C GLU A 42 2.44 3.73 6.88
N LEU A 43 3.12 3.26 5.84
CA LEU A 43 4.58 3.07 5.87
C LEU A 43 5.34 4.37 6.08
N VAL A 44 4.92 5.47 5.43
CA VAL A 44 5.52 6.79 5.64
C VAL A 44 5.31 7.28 7.07
N ASN A 45 4.15 7.01 7.67
CA ASN A 45 3.90 7.29 9.09
C ASN A 45 4.86 6.49 9.99
N LEU A 46 4.98 5.18 9.76
CA LEU A 46 5.91 4.32 10.50
C LEU A 46 7.36 4.75 10.33
N ALA A 47 7.76 5.18 9.13
CA ALA A 47 9.09 5.72 8.87
C ALA A 47 9.36 6.99 9.67
N SER A 48 8.39 7.89 9.76
CA SER A 48 8.49 9.08 10.62
C SER A 48 8.66 8.70 12.09
N LEU A 49 7.92 7.70 12.58
CA LEU A 49 8.08 7.21 13.97
C LEU A 49 9.46 6.61 14.21
N ALA A 50 9.99 5.84 13.25
CA ALA A 50 11.34 5.30 13.33
C ALA A 50 12.41 6.40 13.36
N GLN A 51 12.29 7.43 12.51
CA GLN A 51 13.21 8.57 12.51
C GLN A 51 13.12 9.38 13.80
N GLN A 52 11.91 9.59 14.33
CA GLN A 52 11.72 10.23 15.62
C GLN A 52 12.40 9.45 16.75
N TYR A 53 12.31 8.12 16.75
CA TYR A 53 13.02 7.28 17.71
C TYR A 53 14.53 7.46 17.59
N TYR A 54 15.09 7.43 16.37
CA TYR A 54 16.52 7.64 16.12
C TYR A 54 17.03 8.98 16.67
N MET A 55 16.26 10.07 16.50
CA MET A 55 16.64 11.41 16.97
C MET A 55 16.47 11.61 18.48
N ARG A 56 15.58 10.86 19.13
CA ARG A 56 15.32 11.01 20.57
C ARG A 56 16.49 10.43 21.39
N PRO A 57 16.93 11.13 22.47
CA PRO A 57 17.91 10.58 23.41
C PRO A 57 17.38 9.33 24.13
N SER A 58 18.29 8.43 24.48
CA SER A 58 17.99 7.21 25.25
C SER A 58 17.39 7.48 26.62
N SER A 59 17.72 8.63 27.24
CA SER A 59 17.10 9.08 28.50
C SER A 59 15.60 9.36 28.39
N LEU A 60 15.07 9.55 27.18
CA LEU A 60 13.65 9.76 26.89
C LEU A 60 13.02 8.55 26.16
N GLY A 61 13.67 7.39 26.20
CA GLY A 61 13.20 6.18 25.51
C GLY A 61 13.41 6.19 23.99
N GLY A 62 14.35 6.99 23.50
CA GLY A 62 14.79 7.00 22.10
C GLY A 62 16.01 6.13 21.83
N GLY A 63 16.47 6.17 20.58
CA GLY A 63 17.56 5.35 20.07
C GLY A 63 18.96 5.98 20.14
N SER A 64 19.09 7.24 20.56
CA SER A 64 20.40 7.94 20.65
C SER A 64 21.24 7.80 19.37
N ARG A 65 20.64 8.09 18.20
CA ARG A 65 21.26 7.91 16.87
C ARG A 65 21.50 6.44 16.48
N SER A 66 20.68 5.54 17.00
CA SER A 66 20.58 4.17 16.53
C SER A 66 19.11 3.78 16.40
N PHE A 67 18.79 2.92 15.44
CA PHE A 67 17.45 2.33 15.36
C PHE A 67 17.29 1.09 16.25
N THR A 68 18.38 0.61 16.86
CA THR A 68 18.37 -0.57 17.75
C THR A 68 17.30 -0.40 18.84
N GLY A 69 16.43 -1.41 18.98
CA GLY A 69 15.34 -1.40 19.95
C GLY A 69 14.05 -0.71 19.49
N TRP A 70 14.05 -0.08 18.30
CA TRP A 70 12.81 0.36 17.69
C TRP A 70 11.93 -0.84 17.34
N SER A 71 10.62 -0.68 17.50
CA SER A 71 9.64 -1.67 17.06
C SER A 71 8.38 -0.95 16.59
N ILE A 72 7.62 -1.60 15.72
CA ILE A 72 6.32 -1.10 15.28
C ILE A 72 5.36 -1.17 16.47
N PRO A 73 4.63 -0.08 16.79
CA PRO A 73 3.58 -0.13 17.81
C PRO A 73 2.55 -1.23 17.50
N ALA A 74 2.13 -2.01 18.50
CA ALA A 74 1.27 -3.18 18.31
C ALA A 74 -0.03 -2.86 17.53
N GLU A 75 -0.59 -1.67 17.73
CA GLU A 75 -1.78 -1.18 17.03
C GLU A 75 -1.58 -0.96 15.53
N LEU A 76 -0.33 -0.76 15.09
CA LEU A 76 0.04 -0.50 13.69
C LEU A 76 0.68 -1.72 13.01
N VAL A 77 0.89 -2.82 13.74
CA VAL A 77 1.39 -4.09 13.15
C VAL A 77 0.35 -4.69 12.20
N THR A 78 -0.93 -4.61 12.56
CA THR A 78 -2.03 -5.09 11.72
C THR A 78 -3.12 -4.03 11.69
N THR A 79 -3.33 -3.44 10.52
CA THR A 79 -4.36 -2.43 10.29
C THR A 79 -5.46 -2.99 9.40
N ALA A 80 -6.53 -2.21 9.19
CA ALA A 80 -7.54 -2.54 8.18
C ALA A 80 -6.99 -2.51 6.74
N ASN A 81 -5.78 -2.00 6.54
CA ASN A 81 -5.14 -1.88 5.23
C ASN A 81 -4.09 -2.96 4.96
N GLY A 82 -3.41 -3.46 5.99
CA GLY A 82 -2.39 -4.47 5.81
C GLY A 82 -1.72 -4.93 7.09
N HIS A 83 -0.69 -5.75 6.91
CA HIS A 83 0.19 -6.23 7.96
C HIS A 83 1.62 -5.72 7.72
N TYR A 84 2.27 -5.28 8.78
CA TYR A 84 3.55 -4.58 8.74
C TYR A 84 4.60 -5.32 9.57
N ILE A 85 5.76 -5.56 8.95
CA ILE A 85 6.90 -6.23 9.57
C ILE A 85 8.11 -5.33 9.41
N ALA A 86 8.84 -5.09 10.50
CA ALA A 86 10.08 -4.32 10.49
C ALA A 86 11.30 -5.20 10.76
N GLU A 87 12.33 -5.01 9.95
CA GLU A 87 13.69 -5.48 10.19
C GLU A 87 14.54 -4.28 10.61
N VAL A 88 15.07 -4.35 11.83
CA VAL A 88 15.77 -3.23 12.46
C VAL A 88 17.26 -3.50 12.44
N PHE A 89 18.02 -2.55 11.89
CA PHE A 89 19.47 -2.51 11.91
C PHE A 89 19.95 -1.35 12.78
N SER A 90 21.26 -1.21 12.99
CA SER A 90 21.79 -0.11 13.79
C SER A 90 21.64 1.25 13.11
N ASP A 91 21.71 1.27 11.79
CA ASP A 91 21.80 2.45 10.91
C ASP A 91 20.55 2.66 10.03
N SER A 92 19.70 1.64 9.94
CA SER A 92 18.51 1.64 9.09
C SER A 92 17.40 0.74 9.63
N VAL A 93 16.18 0.95 9.13
CA VAL A 93 15.04 0.07 9.37
C VAL A 93 14.37 -0.23 8.04
N VAL A 94 14.15 -1.49 7.74
CA VAL A 94 13.37 -1.92 6.56
C VAL A 94 11.99 -2.33 7.04
N ILE A 95 10.95 -1.64 6.59
CA ILE A 95 9.56 -1.94 6.93
C ILE A 95 8.86 -2.46 5.69
N ASN A 96 8.33 -3.67 5.79
CA ASN A 96 7.55 -4.32 4.75
C ASN A 96 6.07 -4.28 5.12
N GLY A 97 5.24 -3.63 4.31
CA GLY A 97 3.79 -3.64 4.42
C GLY A 97 3.19 -4.56 3.37
N THR A 98 2.30 -5.47 3.78
CA THR A 98 1.55 -6.37 2.91
C THR A 98 0.06 -6.08 3.03
N GLY A 99 -0.60 -5.79 1.92
CA GLY A 99 -2.05 -5.58 1.87
C GLY A 99 -2.83 -6.83 2.25
N ASN A 100 -3.91 -6.65 3.01
CA ASN A 100 -4.76 -7.76 3.47
C ASN A 100 -5.68 -8.34 2.37
N GLU A 101 -5.98 -7.56 1.34
CA GLU A 101 -6.83 -7.99 0.22
C GLU A 101 -5.99 -8.52 -0.94
N VAL A 102 -6.34 -9.72 -1.41
CA VAL A 102 -5.76 -10.32 -2.63
C VAL A 102 -6.26 -9.53 -3.81
N VAL A 103 -5.34 -8.88 -4.52
CA VAL A 103 -5.68 -7.96 -5.61
C VAL A 103 -5.79 -8.69 -6.94
N THR A 104 -4.96 -9.74 -7.16
CA THR A 104 -5.05 -10.58 -8.35
C THR A 104 -4.60 -12.00 -8.01
N SER A 105 -5.49 -12.99 -8.15
CA SER A 105 -5.19 -14.44 -8.15
C SER A 105 -4.01 -14.89 -7.26
N ASN A 106 -4.04 -14.52 -5.97
CA ASN A 106 -3.06 -14.79 -4.89
C ASN A 106 -1.99 -13.73 -4.54
N ASP A 107 -1.85 -12.62 -5.27
CA ASP A 107 -0.92 -11.55 -4.88
C ASP A 107 -1.61 -10.35 -4.21
N SER A 108 -1.13 -10.04 -3.01
CA SER A 108 -1.41 -8.82 -2.27
C SER A 108 -0.40 -7.75 -2.65
N VAL A 109 -0.82 -6.47 -2.60
CA VAL A 109 0.10 -5.33 -2.77
C VAL A 109 1.14 -5.35 -1.65
N LYS A 110 2.43 -5.44 -1.99
CA LYS A 110 3.52 -5.30 -1.02
C LYS A 110 4.28 -4.01 -1.28
N VAL A 111 4.58 -3.29 -0.22
CA VAL A 111 5.38 -2.07 -0.27
C VAL A 111 6.47 -2.18 0.78
N LYS A 112 7.69 -1.85 0.41
CA LYS A 112 8.85 -1.79 1.29
C LYS A 112 9.26 -0.33 1.45
N ILE A 113 9.56 0.08 2.66
CA ILE A 113 10.19 1.37 2.94
C ILE A 113 11.47 1.11 3.70
N THR A 114 12.57 1.71 3.23
CA THR A 114 13.85 1.67 3.93
C THR A 114 14.07 3.04 4.56
N VAL A 115 14.16 3.06 5.88
CA VAL A 115 14.33 4.25 6.69
C VAL A 115 15.78 4.36 7.10
N GLN A 116 16.37 5.53 6.88
CA GLN A 116 17.69 5.93 7.34
C GLN A 116 17.56 7.14 8.28
N SER A 117 18.68 7.56 8.87
CA SER A 117 18.74 8.63 9.86
C SER A 117 18.07 9.95 9.45
N THR A 118 18.10 10.30 8.17
CA THR A 118 17.56 11.57 7.64
C THR A 118 16.69 11.41 6.39
N THR A 119 16.64 10.22 5.80
CA THR A 119 15.89 9.94 4.56
C THR A 119 15.15 8.62 4.68
N PHE A 120 14.11 8.44 3.88
CA PHE A 120 13.49 7.13 3.69
C PHE A 120 13.16 6.96 2.20
N GLY A 121 13.32 5.74 1.70
CA GLY A 121 13.00 5.37 0.32
C GLY A 121 11.87 4.36 0.28
N THR A 122 10.84 4.62 -0.52
CA THR A 122 9.75 3.67 -0.77
C THR A 122 10.02 2.86 -2.05
N GLN A 123 9.81 1.55 -1.97
CA GLN A 123 9.90 0.63 -3.09
C GLN A 123 8.64 -0.24 -3.09
N ILE A 124 7.91 -0.23 -4.20
CA ILE A 124 6.76 -1.13 -4.40
C ILE A 124 7.31 -2.48 -4.86
N ILE A 125 6.92 -3.56 -4.16
CA ILE A 125 7.29 -4.93 -4.49
C ILE A 125 6.01 -5.59 -4.97
N ASN A 126 5.85 -5.77 -6.28
CA ASN A 126 4.76 -6.60 -6.81
C ASN A 126 5.03 -8.07 -6.46
#